data_AF-A0A538FLA8-F1
#
_entry.id   AF-A0A538FLA8-F1
#
_cell.length_a   1.000
_cell.length_b   1.000
_cell.length_c   1.000
_cell.angle_alpha   90.00
_cell.angle_beta   90.00
_cell.angle_gamma   90.00
#
_symmetry.space_group_name_H-M   'P 1'
#
loop_
_entity.id
_entity.type
_entity.pdbx_description
1 polymer ?
#
loop_
_entity_poly.entity_id
_entity_poly.type
_entity_poly.pdbx_seq_one_letter_code
_entity_poly.pdbx_strand_id
1 'polypeptide(L)'
;MPEPSYSSGDDYVVEFLGFRFSFNAFDFEQRVTAAAVKLGLVEGNDLDEDEASDLVELTADGRIAAPRSGLGLYLVRHWEQLSLVGGESLVYWLRKLVFRGAWLDHWVKDGRLEVAWEDETGEFAYVDPRGDRALLEVAPIPSWHELQFRR
;
A
#
# COMPACT_ATOMS: atom_id res chain seq x y z
N MET A 1 0.93 -12.86 23.45
CA MET A 1 0.71 -12.36 22.08
C MET A 1 1.95 -11.57 21.72
N PRO A 2 2.61 -11.79 20.57
CA PRO A 2 3.64 -10.87 20.13
C PRO A 2 3.00 -9.47 19.97
N GLU A 3 3.68 -8.43 20.43
CA GLU A 3 3.21 -7.05 20.24
C GLU A 3 2.97 -6.77 18.76
N PRO A 4 1.96 -5.94 18.40
CA PRO A 4 1.82 -5.49 17.03
C PRO A 4 3.09 -4.78 16.62
N SER A 5 3.66 -5.18 15.48
CA SER A 5 4.87 -4.57 14.94
C SER A 5 4.68 -3.11 14.54
N TYR A 6 3.43 -2.68 14.38
CA TYR A 6 3.01 -1.30 14.20
C TYR A 6 1.55 -1.17 14.61
N SER A 7 1.22 -0.05 15.26
CA SER A 7 -0.14 0.30 15.65
C SER A 7 -0.38 1.79 15.47
N SER A 8 -1.41 2.14 14.70
CA SER A 8 -1.96 3.51 14.64
C SER A 8 -3.41 3.60 15.12
N GLY A 9 -4.07 2.45 15.38
CA GLY A 9 -5.45 2.32 15.86
C GLY A 9 -5.95 0.89 15.67
N ASP A 10 -7.26 0.66 15.86
CA ASP A 10 -7.85 -0.68 15.93
C ASP A 10 -8.97 -0.94 14.90
N ASP A 11 -9.18 -0.02 13.94
CA ASP A 11 -10.25 -0.12 12.94
C ASP A 11 -9.99 -1.23 11.92
N TYR A 12 -8.71 -1.39 11.50
CA TYR A 12 -8.27 -2.43 10.59
C TYR A 12 -7.14 -3.23 11.21
N VAL A 13 -7.29 -4.55 11.25
CA VAL A 13 -6.24 -5.47 11.65
C VAL A 13 -5.94 -6.39 10.49
N VAL A 14 -4.70 -6.40 10.03
CA VAL A 14 -4.30 -7.24 8.92
C VAL A 14 -3.05 -8.04 9.30
N GLU A 15 -3.08 -9.33 8.96
CA GLU A 15 -1.99 -10.27 9.20
C GLU A 15 -1.24 -10.55 7.89
N PHE A 16 0.08 -10.41 7.92
CA PHE A 16 0.92 -10.59 6.73
C PHE A 16 2.30 -11.09 7.09
N LEU A 17 2.74 -12.15 6.41
CA LEU A 17 4.01 -12.84 6.65
C LEU A 17 4.25 -13.18 8.15
N GLY A 18 3.17 -13.47 8.89
CA GLY A 18 3.25 -13.81 10.32
C GLY A 18 3.30 -12.62 11.28
N PHE A 19 3.24 -11.38 10.76
CA PHE A 19 3.15 -10.17 11.55
C PHE A 19 1.72 -9.64 11.58
N ARG A 20 1.35 -9.00 12.69
CA ARG A 20 0.05 -8.35 12.89
C ARG A 20 0.25 -6.85 12.97
N PHE A 21 -0.47 -6.11 12.15
CA PHE A 21 -0.48 -4.66 12.12
C PHE A 21 -1.89 -4.17 12.38
N SER A 22 -2.00 -3.09 13.15
CA SER A 22 -3.28 -2.45 13.46
C SER A 22 -3.27 -1.00 13.01
N PHE A 23 -4.34 -0.59 12.34
CA PHE A 23 -4.46 0.71 11.72
C PHE A 23 -5.76 1.38 12.17
N ASN A 24 -5.72 2.69 12.39
CA ASN A 24 -6.95 3.47 12.31
C ASN A 24 -7.38 3.62 10.84
N ALA A 25 -8.66 3.95 10.61
CA ALA A 25 -9.23 4.01 9.27
C ALA A 25 -8.50 4.98 8.33
N PHE A 26 -8.18 6.18 8.83
CA PHE A 26 -7.51 7.21 8.05
C PHE A 26 -6.11 6.77 7.60
N ASP A 27 -5.30 6.22 8.51
CA ASP A 27 -3.96 5.73 8.20
C ASP A 27 -3.99 4.55 7.21
N PHE A 28 -4.94 3.62 7.38
CA PHE A 28 -5.07 2.49 6.46
C PHE A 28 -5.44 2.96 5.04
N GLU A 29 -6.43 3.86 4.92
CA GLU A 29 -6.86 4.43 3.66
C GLU A 29 -5.72 5.14 2.92
N GLN A 30 -5.01 6.05 3.60
CA GLN A 30 -3.88 6.78 3.01
C GLN A 30 -2.80 5.83 2.49
N ARG A 31 -2.49 4.76 3.22
CA ARG A 31 -1.51 3.75 2.81
C ARG A 31 -1.99 2.92 1.62
N VAL A 32 -3.27 2.54 1.62
CA VAL A 32 -3.88 1.79 0.51
C VAL A 32 -3.86 2.62 -0.77
N THR A 33 -4.25 3.89 -0.69
CA THR A 33 -4.22 4.84 -1.81
C THR A 33 -2.79 5.03 -2.33
N ALA A 34 -1.81 5.26 -1.45
CA ALA A 34 -0.41 5.37 -1.84
C ALA A 34 0.12 4.08 -2.52
N ALA A 35 -0.29 2.91 -2.03
CA ALA A 35 0.05 1.63 -2.65
C ALA A 35 -0.57 1.48 -4.06
N ALA A 36 -1.83 1.87 -4.24
CA ALA A 36 -2.51 1.82 -5.53
C ALA A 36 -1.86 2.75 -6.57
N VAL A 37 -1.46 3.96 -6.16
CA VAL A 37 -0.67 4.89 -7.00
C VAL A 37 0.68 4.26 -7.35
N LYS A 38 1.40 3.70 -6.37
CA LYS A 38 2.72 3.09 -6.60
C LYS A 38 2.68 1.89 -7.55
N LEU A 39 1.58 1.14 -7.56
CA LEU A 39 1.35 0.06 -8.52
C LEU A 39 0.88 0.56 -9.90
N GLY A 40 0.55 1.85 -10.04
CA GLY A 40 -0.02 2.40 -11.26
C GLY A 40 -1.47 1.96 -11.51
N LEU A 41 -2.17 1.43 -10.51
CA LEU A 41 -3.58 1.03 -10.62
C LEU A 41 -4.49 2.26 -10.80
N VAL A 42 -4.12 3.37 -10.18
CA VAL A 42 -4.72 4.70 -10.31
C VAL A 42 -3.63 5.71 -10.66
N GLU A 43 -4.00 6.83 -11.28
CA GLU A 43 -3.05 7.86 -11.72
C GLU A 43 -2.45 8.65 -10.56
N GLY A 44 -3.25 8.95 -9.54
CA GLY A 44 -2.86 9.77 -8.41
C GLY A 44 -3.68 9.48 -7.17
N ASN A 45 -3.39 10.20 -6.09
CA ASN A 45 -4.02 10.04 -4.78
C ASN A 45 -5.31 10.88 -4.60
N ASP A 46 -5.74 11.61 -5.62
CA ASP A 46 -6.95 12.43 -5.60
C ASP A 46 -8.20 11.55 -5.84
N LEU A 47 -8.40 10.58 -4.94
CA LEU A 47 -9.55 9.69 -4.92
C LEU A 47 -10.68 10.30 -4.10
N ASP A 48 -11.91 10.08 -4.55
CA ASP A 48 -13.07 10.39 -3.70
C ASP A 48 -13.25 9.34 -2.59
N GLU A 49 -14.16 9.61 -1.65
CA GLU A 49 -14.40 8.76 -0.48
C GLU A 49 -14.86 7.35 -0.87
N ASP A 50 -15.66 7.22 -1.93
CA ASP A 50 -16.18 5.92 -2.38
C ASP A 50 -15.08 5.10 -3.08
N GLU A 51 -14.26 5.74 -3.92
CA GLU A 51 -13.10 5.13 -4.57
C GLU A 51 -12.06 4.65 -3.56
N ALA A 52 -11.71 5.48 -2.58
CA ALA A 52 -10.78 5.12 -1.51
C ALA A 52 -11.35 3.96 -0.68
N SER A 53 -12.64 4.01 -0.35
CA SER A 53 -13.28 2.96 0.43
C SER A 53 -13.39 1.62 -0.33
N ASP A 54 -13.57 1.64 -1.64
CA ASP A 54 -13.54 0.43 -2.48
C ASP A 54 -12.14 -0.21 -2.50
N LEU A 55 -11.06 0.60 -2.56
CA LEU A 55 -9.69 0.09 -2.46
C LEU A 55 -9.36 -0.45 -1.06
N VAL A 56 -9.86 0.21 -0.02
CA VAL A 56 -9.72 -0.24 1.37
C VAL A 56 -10.40 -1.59 1.56
N GLU A 57 -11.63 -1.76 1.09
CA GLU A 57 -12.35 -3.04 1.13
C GLU A 57 -11.58 -4.12 0.36
N LEU A 58 -11.14 -3.82 -0.87
CA LEU A 58 -10.33 -4.75 -1.67
C LEU A 58 -9.06 -5.18 -0.93
N THR A 59 -8.37 -4.25 -0.28
CA THR A 59 -7.10 -4.54 0.41
C THR A 59 -7.34 -5.30 1.71
N ALA A 60 -8.37 -4.94 2.48
CA ALA A 60 -8.73 -5.60 3.73
C ALA A 60 -9.26 -7.03 3.48
N ASP A 61 -10.26 -7.17 2.61
CA ASP A 61 -11.03 -8.41 2.44
C ASP A 61 -10.56 -9.26 1.25
N GLY A 62 -9.76 -8.68 0.35
CA GLY A 62 -9.31 -9.34 -0.88
C GLY A 62 -10.36 -9.36 -2.00
N ARG A 63 -11.51 -8.70 -1.79
CA ARG A 63 -12.62 -8.58 -2.74
C ARG A 63 -13.46 -7.36 -2.39
N ILE A 64 -14.22 -6.87 -3.37
CA ILE A 64 -15.26 -5.86 -3.16
C ILE A 64 -16.62 -6.56 -3.28
N ALA A 65 -17.43 -6.51 -2.22
CA ALA A 65 -18.75 -7.13 -2.19
C ALA A 65 -19.79 -6.28 -2.93
N ALA A 66 -19.75 -4.96 -2.73
CA ALA A 66 -20.68 -4.01 -3.35
C ALA A 66 -19.93 -2.73 -3.74
N PRO A 67 -19.53 -2.58 -5.02
CA PRO A 67 -18.75 -1.42 -5.44
C PRO A 67 -19.56 -0.13 -5.33
N ARG A 68 -18.94 0.92 -4.81
CA ARG A 68 -19.58 2.23 -4.54
C ARG A 68 -19.19 3.29 -5.57
N SER A 69 -18.04 3.11 -6.20
CA SER A 69 -17.46 4.04 -7.18
C SER A 69 -17.30 3.46 -8.58
N GLY A 70 -16.92 4.32 -9.54
CA GLY A 70 -16.47 3.90 -10.87
C GLY A 70 -15.24 2.99 -10.82
N LEU A 71 -14.31 3.26 -9.91
CA LEU A 71 -13.14 2.43 -9.66
C LEU A 71 -13.53 1.04 -9.14
N GLY A 72 -14.41 0.96 -8.13
CA GLY A 72 -14.88 -0.32 -7.61
C GLY A 72 -15.59 -1.15 -8.68
N LEU A 73 -16.44 -0.51 -9.50
CA LEU A 73 -17.11 -1.17 -10.62
C LEU A 73 -16.10 -1.69 -11.65
N TYR A 74 -15.07 -0.92 -11.96
CA TYR A 74 -13.98 -1.32 -12.83
C TYR A 74 -13.24 -2.55 -12.28
N LEU A 75 -12.81 -2.49 -11.01
CA LEU A 75 -12.07 -3.58 -10.35
C LEU A 75 -12.86 -4.89 -10.35
N VAL A 76 -14.15 -4.83 -10.02
CA VAL A 76 -15.03 -6.01 -10.01
C VAL A 76 -15.25 -6.56 -11.42
N ARG A 77 -15.50 -5.70 -12.41
CA ARG A 77 -15.77 -6.13 -13.79
C ARG A 77 -14.56 -6.72 -14.50
N HIS A 78 -13.36 -6.22 -14.19
CA HIS A 78 -12.11 -6.60 -14.85
C HIS A 78 -11.24 -7.54 -13.99
N TRP A 79 -11.81 -8.16 -12.96
CA TRP A 79 -11.08 -8.93 -11.96
C TRP A 79 -10.19 -10.04 -12.55
N GLU A 80 -10.65 -10.74 -13.59
CA GLU A 80 -9.87 -11.81 -14.24
C GLU A 80 -8.52 -11.28 -14.78
N GLN A 81 -8.52 -10.06 -15.33
CA GLN A 81 -7.33 -9.42 -15.90
C GLN A 81 -6.46 -8.74 -14.82
N LEU A 82 -7.11 -8.18 -13.80
CA LEU A 82 -6.45 -7.38 -12.77
C LEU A 82 -5.86 -8.22 -11.64
N SER A 83 -6.47 -9.36 -11.31
CA SER A 83 -6.11 -10.13 -10.11
C SER A 83 -4.68 -10.69 -10.15
N LEU A 84 -4.16 -10.97 -11.36
CA LEU A 84 -2.84 -11.55 -11.58
C LEU A 84 -2.18 -10.95 -12.85
N VAL A 85 -1.17 -10.09 -12.66
CA VAL A 85 -0.40 -9.49 -13.76
C VAL A 85 1.05 -9.94 -13.67
N GLY A 86 1.58 -10.55 -14.74
CA GLY A 86 2.96 -11.04 -14.75
C GLY A 86 3.28 -12.10 -13.69
N GLY A 87 2.27 -12.82 -13.19
CA GLY A 87 2.40 -13.76 -12.07
C GLY A 87 2.26 -13.12 -10.67
N GLU A 88 2.04 -11.82 -10.61
CA GLU A 88 1.95 -11.05 -9.37
C GLU A 88 0.49 -10.75 -9.00
N SER A 89 0.12 -10.99 -7.74
CA SER A 89 -1.24 -10.77 -7.25
C SER A 89 -1.46 -9.33 -6.79
N LEU A 90 -2.50 -8.67 -7.30
CA LEU A 90 -2.83 -7.28 -6.96
C LEU A 90 -3.05 -7.09 -5.45
N VAL A 91 -3.91 -7.92 -4.84
CA VAL A 91 -4.22 -7.85 -3.40
C VAL A 91 -2.98 -8.10 -2.55
N TYR A 92 -2.14 -9.06 -2.95
CA TYR A 92 -0.88 -9.32 -2.25
C TYR A 92 0.02 -8.08 -2.27
N TRP A 93 0.17 -7.42 -3.42
CA TRP A 93 1.04 -6.25 -3.55
C TRP A 93 0.49 -5.01 -2.86
N LEU A 94 -0.83 -4.75 -2.92
CA LEU A 94 -1.48 -3.70 -2.12
C LEU A 94 -1.15 -3.88 -0.63
N ARG A 95 -1.42 -5.08 -0.10
CA ARG A 95 -1.10 -5.46 1.28
C ARG A 95 0.39 -5.28 1.57
N LYS A 96 1.27 -5.87 0.76
CA LYS A 96 2.73 -5.81 0.94
C LYS A 96 3.25 -4.38 1.02
N LEU A 97 2.74 -3.47 0.19
CA LEU A 97 3.15 -2.07 0.20
C LEU A 97 2.64 -1.32 1.44
N VAL A 98 1.39 -1.56 1.87
CA VAL A 98 0.85 -1.01 3.12
C VAL A 98 1.71 -1.44 4.31
N PHE A 99 2.00 -2.73 4.43
CA PHE A 99 2.84 -3.26 5.52
C PHE A 99 4.27 -2.76 5.46
N ARG A 100 4.84 -2.70 4.26
CA ARG A 100 6.20 -2.20 4.09
C ARG A 100 6.30 -0.75 4.57
N GLY A 101 5.36 0.12 4.20
CA GLY A 101 5.34 1.49 4.69
C GLY A 101 5.25 1.55 6.23
N ALA A 102 4.32 0.79 6.81
CA ALA A 102 4.10 0.79 8.26
C ALA A 102 5.33 0.30 9.03
N TRP A 103 5.98 -0.74 8.52
CA TRP A 103 7.21 -1.29 9.07
C TRP A 103 8.39 -0.32 8.98
N LEU A 104 8.53 0.39 7.85
CA LEU A 104 9.57 1.41 7.69
C LEU A 104 9.37 2.57 8.66
N ASP A 105 8.12 3.03 8.85
CA ASP A 105 7.81 4.08 9.81
C ASP A 105 8.10 3.65 11.25
N HIS A 106 7.86 2.39 11.59
CA HIS A 106 8.25 1.83 12.88
C HIS A 106 9.78 1.85 13.05
N TRP A 107 10.56 1.47 12.04
CA TRP A 107 12.01 1.54 12.08
C TRP A 107 12.56 2.97 12.18
N VAL A 108 11.89 3.94 11.57
CA VAL A 108 12.23 5.36 11.77
C VAL A 108 11.98 5.78 13.22
N LYS A 109 10.83 5.42 13.81
CA LYS A 109 10.52 5.71 15.22
C LYS A 109 11.51 5.06 16.18
N ASP A 110 12.01 3.87 15.85
CA ASP A 110 13.01 3.15 16.63
C ASP A 110 14.46 3.64 16.39
N GLY A 111 14.67 4.66 15.54
CA GLY A 111 15.99 5.21 15.23
C GLY A 111 16.88 4.29 14.40
N ARG A 112 16.30 3.27 13.76
CA ARG A 112 17.01 2.32 12.87
C ARG A 112 17.11 2.82 11.44
N LEU A 113 16.22 3.72 11.05
CA LEU A 113 16.21 4.43 9.78
C LEU A 113 16.04 5.92 10.02
N GLU A 114 16.51 6.72 9.08
CA GLU A 114 16.18 8.15 8.99
C GLU A 114 15.46 8.43 7.68
N VAL A 115 14.73 9.55 7.62
CA VAL A 115 14.12 10.06 6.39
C VAL A 115 14.97 11.22 5.90
N ALA A 116 15.48 11.10 4.68
CA ALA A 116 16.28 12.13 4.03
C ALA A 116 15.63 12.55 2.70
N TRP A 117 15.86 13.79 2.31
CA TRP A 117 15.48 14.28 1.00
C TRP A 117 16.48 13.80 -0.06
N GLU A 118 16.00 13.23 -1.17
CA GLU A 118 16.80 12.80 -2.31
C GLU A 118 16.68 13.83 -3.44
N ASP A 119 17.73 14.64 -3.65
CA ASP A 119 17.72 15.73 -4.62
C ASP A 119 17.56 15.28 -6.08
N GLU A 120 17.99 14.06 -6.42
CA GLU A 120 17.93 13.53 -7.79
C GLU A 120 16.50 13.20 -8.22
N THR A 121 15.69 12.68 -7.30
CA THR A 121 14.31 12.24 -7.54
C THR A 121 13.30 13.29 -7.10
N GLY A 122 13.68 14.19 -6.18
CA GLY A 122 12.76 15.12 -5.55
C GLY A 122 11.81 14.44 -4.58
N GLU A 123 12.23 13.32 -3.98
CA GLU A 123 11.42 12.50 -3.08
C GLU A 123 12.09 12.31 -1.72
N PHE A 124 11.31 11.92 -0.72
CA PHE A 124 11.85 11.47 0.56
C PHE A 124 12.21 9.99 0.48
N ALA A 125 13.41 9.65 0.96
CA ALA A 125 13.92 8.29 1.00
C ALA A 125 14.31 7.86 2.42
N TYR A 126 14.21 6.56 2.68
CA TYR A 126 14.71 5.97 3.93
C TYR A 126 16.21 5.68 3.79
N VAL A 127 17.00 6.13 4.75
CA VAL A 127 18.46 5.98 4.78
C VAL A 127 18.92 5.31 6.07
N ASP A 128 20.07 4.63 6.01
CA ASP A 128 20.75 4.14 7.21
C ASP A 128 21.25 5.37 7.99
N PRO A 129 21.04 5.47 9.32
CA PRO A 129 21.54 6.58 10.13
C PRO A 129 23.06 6.79 10.04
N ARG A 130 23.81 5.80 9.54
CA ARG A 130 25.27 5.86 9.32
C ARG A 130 25.65 6.48 7.97
N GLY A 131 24.67 6.89 7.15
CA GLY A 131 24.85 7.68 5.94
C GLY A 131 24.79 6.91 4.62
N ASP A 132 24.59 5.60 4.65
CA ASP A 132 24.40 4.79 3.44
C ASP A 132 22.91 4.71 3.06
N ARG A 133 22.61 4.54 1.76
CA ARG A 133 21.24 4.24 1.32
C ARG A 133 20.83 2.90 1.93
N ALA A 134 19.75 2.88 2.70
CA ALA A 134 19.26 1.63 3.27
C ALA A 134 18.83 0.73 2.10
N LEU A 135 19.48 -0.43 1.96
CA LEU A 135 19.14 -1.45 0.95
C LEU A 135 17.79 -2.11 1.29
N LEU A 136 16.71 -1.34 1.15
CA LEU A 136 15.34 -1.74 1.48
C LEU A 136 14.57 -2.24 0.25
N GLU A 137 15.13 -2.05 -0.96
CA GLU A 137 14.55 -2.50 -2.22
C GLU A 137 15.40 -3.57 -2.89
N VAL A 138 15.02 -4.83 -2.65
CA VAL A 138 15.64 -5.98 -3.33
C VAL A 138 14.74 -6.53 -4.45
N ALA A 139 13.43 -6.27 -4.40
CA ALA A 139 12.49 -6.76 -5.41
C ALA A 139 11.86 -5.59 -6.19
N PRO A 140 11.84 -5.63 -7.53
CA PRO A 140 11.12 -4.65 -8.34
C PRO A 140 9.63 -4.68 -7.99
N ILE A 141 9.02 -3.49 -7.98
CA ILE A 141 7.58 -3.34 -7.76
C ILE A 141 6.90 -3.58 -9.12
N PRO A 142 5.97 -4.54 -9.24
CA PRO A 142 5.21 -4.75 -10.47
C PRO A 142 4.29 -3.58 -10.76
N SER A 143 3.84 -3.50 -12.02
CA SER A 143 3.00 -2.40 -12.49
C SER A 143 1.70 -2.90 -13.11
N TRP A 144 0.62 -2.20 -12.76
CA TRP A 144 -0.72 -2.29 -13.35
C TRP A 144 -1.00 -1.12 -14.30
N HIS A 145 0.01 -0.31 -14.67
CA HIS A 145 -0.20 0.91 -15.44
C HIS A 145 -0.91 0.69 -16.79
N GLU A 146 -0.64 -0.43 -17.48
CA GLU A 146 -1.34 -0.80 -18.72
C GLU A 146 -2.83 -1.12 -18.52
N LEU A 147 -3.22 -1.42 -17.28
CA LEU A 147 -4.59 -1.69 -16.82
C LEU A 147 -5.07 -0.61 -15.83
N GLN A 148 -4.49 0.59 -15.90
CA GLN A 148 -4.83 1.66 -14.97
C GLN A 148 -6.30 2.06 -15.14
N PHE A 149 -6.99 2.26 -14.01
CA PHE A 149 -8.30 2.89 -14.02
C PHE A 149 -8.19 4.35 -14.46
N ARG A 150 -9.02 4.75 -15.43
CA ARG A 150 -9.13 6.12 -15.91
C ARG A 150 -10.58 6.57 -15.79
N ARG A 151 -10.80 7.74 -15.17
CA ARG A 151 -12.12 8.35 -15.00
C ARG A 151 -12.73 8.78 -16.33
#